data_AF-A0A951GUL1-F1
#
_entry.id   AF-A0A951GUL1-F1
#
_cell.length_a   1.000
_cell.length_b   1.000
_cell.length_c   1.000
_cell.angle_alpha   90.00
_cell.angle_beta   90.00
_cell.angle_gamma   90.00
#
_symmetry.space_group_name_H-M   'P 1'
#
loop_
_entity.id
_entity.type
_entity.pdbx_description
1 polymer ?
#
loop_
_entity_poly.entity_id
_entity_poly.type
_entity_poly.pdbx_seq_one_letter_code
_entity_poly.pdbx_strand_id
1 'polypeptide(L)'
;MDSPSIRLELESRPECVTLVRSALAGVGESMKFESELLDDLKTAVSEACNNVAVHAYEGAAGPLVVKLDIDPEGIHVVVRDRGGGMRKVASSEDRMGVGLAVISALADRAEFLSAPDGGTEVRMTFDHQLVAAPGGPGAPARATQSAAELPEELPSLAGDVVVTLSPVVLVASLLGRLARTLAASAHFSLDRFSDLYLVADAVAAHAQTAATGARIGFAIASAERRLELTIGPLQVNSGTKLGAGAPTDRPRSPLALLADELSVEPVDGSELLHLVLIDRRPSRTSA
;
A
#
# COMPACT_ATOMS: atom_id res chain seq x y z
N MET A 1 12.76 -11.69 14.13
CA MET A 1 11.54 -11.04 13.62
C MET A 1 11.82 -10.73 12.17
N ASP A 2 10.88 -11.01 11.28
CA ASP A 2 11.04 -10.64 9.88
C ASP A 2 11.12 -9.11 9.79
N SER A 3 12.05 -8.64 8.96
CA SER A 3 12.21 -7.22 8.64
C SER A 3 10.90 -6.69 8.04
N PRO A 4 10.41 -5.51 8.47
CA PRO A 4 9.20 -4.95 7.90
C PRO A 4 9.32 -4.78 6.39
N SER A 5 8.32 -5.26 5.66
CA SER A 5 8.26 -5.21 4.21
C SER A 5 6.85 -4.83 3.79
N ILE A 6 6.73 -3.86 2.90
CA ILE A 6 5.48 -3.36 2.34
C ILE A 6 5.61 -3.37 0.83
N ARG A 7 4.62 -3.87 0.13
CA ARG A 7 4.52 -3.86 -1.33
C ARG A 7 3.15 -3.32 -1.71
N LEU A 8 3.16 -2.22 -2.44
CA LEU A 8 1.96 -1.62 -3.05
C LEU A 8 1.97 -1.94 -4.54
N GLU A 9 0.85 -2.42 -5.03
CA GLU A 9 0.56 -2.57 -6.45
C GLU A 9 -0.62 -1.67 -6.80
N LEU A 10 -0.42 -0.85 -7.82
CA LEU A 10 -1.26 0.30 -8.18
C LEU A 10 -1.36 0.39 -9.70
N GLU A 11 -2.36 1.11 -10.20
CA GLU A 11 -2.30 1.67 -11.55
C GLU A 11 -1.58 3.02 -11.55
N SER A 12 -0.82 3.29 -12.62
CA SER A 12 -0.02 4.51 -12.83
C SER A 12 -0.86 5.73 -13.19
N ARG A 13 -1.95 5.97 -12.45
CA ARG A 13 -2.80 7.15 -12.58
C ARG A 13 -2.25 8.29 -11.72
N PRO A 14 -2.55 9.57 -11.99
CA PRO A 14 -2.07 10.70 -11.18
C PRO A 14 -2.34 10.53 -9.68
N GLU A 15 -3.46 9.90 -9.32
CA GLU A 15 -3.84 9.58 -7.94
C GLU A 15 -2.81 8.68 -7.19
N CYS A 16 -2.01 7.88 -7.91
CA CYS A 16 -1.06 6.93 -7.31
C CYS A 16 -0.02 7.64 -6.42
N VAL A 17 0.41 8.85 -6.78
CA VAL A 17 1.38 9.63 -6.00
C VAL A 17 0.80 9.97 -4.63
N THR A 18 -0.46 10.39 -4.57
CA THR A 18 -1.14 10.69 -3.31
C THR A 18 -1.30 9.44 -2.45
N LEU A 19 -1.63 8.30 -3.06
CA LEU A 19 -1.76 7.01 -2.35
C LEU A 19 -0.43 6.54 -1.77
N VAL A 20 0.65 6.59 -2.55
CA VAL A 20 2.00 6.22 -2.10
C VAL A 20 2.47 7.14 -0.98
N ARG A 21 2.28 8.46 -1.10
CA ARG A 21 2.59 9.41 -0.01
C ARG A 21 1.81 9.12 1.27
N SER A 22 0.53 8.78 1.14
CA SER A 22 -0.35 8.43 2.26
C SER A 22 0.13 7.16 2.96
N ALA A 23 0.56 6.15 2.19
CA ALA A 23 1.14 4.92 2.71
C ALA A 23 2.48 5.16 3.42
N LEU A 24 3.41 5.90 2.80
CA LEU A 24 4.70 6.26 3.40
C LEU A 24 4.52 7.03 4.71
N ALA A 25 3.55 7.95 4.78
CA ALA A 25 3.20 8.64 6.03
C ALA A 25 2.74 7.65 7.11
N GLY A 26 1.88 6.68 6.76
CA GLY A 26 1.43 5.65 7.67
C GLY A 26 2.57 4.79 8.22
N VAL A 27 3.44 4.28 7.34
CA VAL A 27 4.61 3.49 7.74
C VAL A 27 5.55 4.32 8.59
N GLY A 28 5.88 5.54 8.16
CA GLY A 28 6.79 6.42 8.89
C GLY A 28 6.31 6.77 10.29
N GLU A 29 5.02 7.03 10.48
CA GLU A 29 4.44 7.24 11.81
C GLU A 29 4.48 5.96 12.66
N SER A 30 4.12 4.81 12.09
CA SER A 30 4.11 3.52 12.79
C SER A 30 5.51 3.07 13.22
N MET A 31 6.51 3.36 12.38
CA MET A 31 7.91 2.98 12.58
C MET A 31 8.74 4.11 13.22
N LYS A 32 8.13 5.27 13.50
CA LYS A 32 8.75 6.45 14.11
C LYS A 32 9.97 6.95 13.34
N PHE A 33 9.84 7.08 12.02
CA PHE A 33 10.87 7.71 11.20
C PHE A 33 11.08 9.16 11.63
N GLU A 34 12.31 9.65 11.50
CA GLU A 34 12.59 11.07 11.66
C GLU A 34 11.85 11.87 10.59
N SER A 35 11.44 13.10 10.94
CA SER A 35 10.60 13.92 10.05
C SER A 35 11.31 14.22 8.72
N GLU A 36 12.61 14.55 8.79
CA GLU A 36 13.43 14.85 7.62
C GLU A 36 13.53 13.63 6.69
N LEU A 37 13.90 12.48 7.26
CA LEU A 37 13.92 11.20 6.53
C LEU A 37 12.57 10.88 5.87
N LEU A 38 11.46 11.09 6.58
CA LEU A 38 10.13 10.82 6.05
C LEU A 38 9.77 11.77 4.89
N ASP A 39 10.19 13.03 4.96
CA ASP A 39 9.93 14.02 3.91
C ASP A 39 10.80 13.77 2.67
N ASP A 40 12.06 13.37 2.85
CA ASP A 40 12.97 12.96 1.78
C ASP A 40 12.44 11.71 1.08
N LEU A 41 12.08 10.69 1.85
CA LEU A 41 11.47 9.45 1.36
C LEU A 41 10.19 9.73 0.56
N LYS A 42 9.28 10.53 1.11
CA LYS A 42 8.04 10.90 0.40
C LYS A 42 8.35 11.62 -0.90
N THR A 43 9.30 12.53 -0.92
CA THR A 43 9.60 13.35 -2.10
C THR A 43 10.26 12.51 -3.19
N ALA A 44 11.33 11.78 -2.87
CA ALA A 44 12.03 10.93 -3.84
C ALA A 44 11.10 9.86 -4.43
N VAL A 45 10.31 9.17 -3.60
CA VAL A 45 9.37 8.16 -4.08
C VAL A 45 8.22 8.79 -4.88
N SER A 46 7.76 10.00 -4.53
CA SER A 46 6.76 10.72 -5.33
C SER A 46 7.28 11.05 -6.73
N GLU A 47 8.53 11.49 -6.85
CA GLU A 47 9.15 11.77 -8.16
C GLU A 47 9.27 10.50 -9.00
N ALA A 48 9.66 9.37 -8.40
CA ALA A 48 9.72 8.09 -9.09
C ALA A 48 8.33 7.64 -9.58
N CYS A 49 7.30 7.71 -8.74
CA CYS A 49 5.93 7.37 -9.11
C CYS A 49 5.36 8.33 -10.17
N ASN A 50 5.63 9.63 -10.06
CA ASN A 50 5.21 10.64 -11.02
C ASN A 50 5.85 10.39 -12.40
N ASN A 51 7.14 10.02 -12.42
CA ASN A 51 7.82 9.64 -13.66
C ASN A 51 7.13 8.46 -14.34
N VAL A 52 6.73 7.43 -13.58
CA VAL A 52 5.97 6.30 -14.12
C VAL A 52 4.62 6.77 -14.67
N ALA A 53 3.84 7.51 -13.88
CA ALA A 53 2.49 7.96 -14.26
C ALA A 53 2.48 8.84 -15.52
N VAL A 54 3.50 9.69 -15.71
CA VAL A 54 3.55 10.62 -16.85
C VAL A 54 4.21 9.98 -18.08
N HIS A 55 5.21 9.11 -17.90
CA HIS A 55 6.13 8.76 -18.98
C HIS A 55 6.22 7.27 -19.32
N ALA A 56 5.81 6.35 -18.43
CA ALA A 56 6.02 4.92 -18.69
C ALA A 56 5.12 4.36 -19.80
N TYR A 57 3.88 4.85 -19.91
CA TYR A 57 2.80 4.19 -20.65
C TYR A 57 2.13 5.03 -21.75
N GLU A 58 2.83 6.03 -22.30
CA GLU A 58 2.35 6.82 -23.47
C GLU A 58 0.93 7.41 -23.33
N GLY A 59 0.57 7.87 -22.13
CA GLY A 59 -0.74 8.46 -21.85
C GLY A 59 -1.83 7.45 -21.48
N ALA A 60 -1.53 6.15 -21.43
CA ALA A 60 -2.37 5.14 -20.79
C ALA A 60 -1.95 4.91 -19.32
N ALA A 61 -2.83 4.29 -18.54
CA ALA A 61 -2.46 3.75 -17.24
C ALA A 61 -1.85 2.34 -17.41
N GLY A 62 -0.92 1.98 -16.53
CA GLY A 62 -0.34 0.65 -16.47
C GLY A 62 0.11 0.29 -15.05
N PRO A 63 0.60 -0.92 -14.83
CA PRO A 63 0.96 -1.39 -13.49
C PRO A 63 2.14 -0.61 -12.90
N LEU A 64 2.04 -0.27 -11.63
CA LEU A 64 3.09 0.36 -10.83
C LEU A 64 3.25 -0.43 -9.54
N VAL A 65 4.49 -0.82 -9.22
CA VAL A 65 4.84 -1.49 -7.97
C VAL A 65 5.76 -0.60 -7.16
N VAL A 66 5.43 -0.39 -5.89
CA VAL A 66 6.29 0.28 -4.90
C VAL A 66 6.56 -0.69 -3.77
N LYS A 67 7.81 -1.07 -3.57
CA LYS A 67 8.26 -1.94 -2.46
C LYS A 67 9.07 -1.11 -1.47
N LEU A 68 8.81 -1.29 -0.18
CA LEU A 68 9.57 -0.77 0.94
C LEU A 68 10.04 -1.96 1.76
N ASP A 69 11.35 -2.13 1.93
CA ASP A 69 11.94 -3.06 2.88
C ASP A 69 12.73 -2.26 3.92
N ILE A 70 12.55 -2.59 5.19
CA ILE A 70 13.14 -1.86 6.31
C ILE A 70 13.98 -2.83 7.12
N ASP A 71 15.28 -2.59 7.19
CA ASP A 71 16.22 -3.43 7.90
C ASP A 71 17.22 -2.57 8.72
N PRO A 72 18.17 -3.19 9.44
CA PRO A 72 19.15 -2.42 10.22
C PRO A 72 20.09 -1.54 9.39
N GLU A 73 20.23 -1.75 8.08
CA GLU A 73 21.06 -0.94 7.20
C GLU A 73 20.31 0.32 6.71
N GLY A 74 18.97 0.26 6.65
CA GLY A 74 18.15 1.43 6.34
C GLY A 74 16.80 1.09 5.74
N ILE A 75 16.28 2.05 4.96
CA ILE A 75 15.06 1.89 4.18
C ILE A 75 15.43 1.68 2.72
N HIS A 76 15.04 0.53 2.16
CA HIS A 76 15.24 0.20 0.76
C HIS A 76 13.91 0.32 0.02
N VAL A 77 13.90 1.11 -1.03
CA VAL A 77 12.71 1.36 -1.84
C VAL A 77 12.95 0.91 -3.27
N VAL A 78 11.98 0.20 -3.83
CA VAL A 78 11.95 -0.13 -5.26
C VAL A 78 10.66 0.41 -5.87
N VAL A 79 10.79 1.22 -6.92
CA VAL A 79 9.67 1.67 -7.74
C VAL A 79 9.83 1.06 -9.13
N ARG A 80 8.84 0.30 -9.58
CA ARG A 80 8.92 -0.45 -10.84
C ARG A 80 7.66 -0.31 -11.68
N ASP A 81 7.85 -0.15 -12.98
CA ASP A 81 6.83 -0.22 -14.02
C ASP A 81 7.12 -1.32 -15.05
N ARG A 82 6.19 -1.52 -15.98
CA ARG A 82 6.28 -2.44 -17.14
C ARG A 82 6.10 -1.69 -18.47
N GLY A 83 6.38 -0.40 -18.48
CA GLY A 83 6.22 0.50 -19.62
C GLY A 83 7.39 0.44 -20.60
N GLY A 84 7.58 1.52 -21.36
CA GLY A 84 8.58 1.60 -22.43
C GLY A 84 10.06 1.54 -22.00
N GLY A 85 10.33 1.57 -20.70
CA GLY A 85 11.67 1.52 -20.11
C GLY A 85 12.53 2.77 -20.33
N MET A 86 13.78 2.73 -19.84
CA MET A 86 14.68 3.88 -19.82
C MET A 86 15.14 4.38 -21.19
N ARG A 87 14.91 3.64 -22.28
CA ARG A 87 15.33 4.10 -23.63
C ARG A 87 14.52 5.31 -24.12
N LYS A 88 13.30 5.53 -23.58
CA LYS A 88 12.50 6.74 -23.80
C LYS A 88 12.82 7.87 -22.81
N VAL A 89 13.41 7.55 -21.65
CA VAL A 89 13.82 8.51 -20.59
C VAL A 89 14.86 9.50 -21.12
N ALA A 90 15.75 9.06 -22.01
CA ALA A 90 16.77 9.93 -22.62
C ALA A 90 16.23 10.95 -23.65
N SER A 91 14.96 10.90 -24.05
CA SER A 91 14.39 11.76 -25.10
C SER A 91 13.59 12.96 -24.61
N SER A 92 13.40 13.11 -23.29
CA SER A 92 12.65 14.21 -22.66
C SER A 92 13.56 15.01 -21.71
N GLU A 93 14.32 15.96 -22.27
CA GLU A 93 15.46 16.58 -21.58
C GLU A 93 15.10 17.56 -20.44
N ASP A 94 13.87 18.09 -20.35
CA ASP A 94 13.62 19.23 -19.45
C ASP A 94 12.91 18.94 -18.10
N ARG A 95 12.00 17.94 -18.02
CA ARG A 95 11.20 17.69 -16.80
C ARG A 95 11.57 16.42 -16.05
N MET A 96 11.96 15.37 -16.77
CA MET A 96 12.38 14.12 -16.16
C MET A 96 13.78 14.25 -15.53
N GLY A 97 14.67 15.07 -16.13
CA GLY A 97 15.99 15.38 -15.56
C GLY A 97 15.92 15.99 -14.16
N VAL A 98 14.88 16.79 -13.87
CA VAL A 98 14.65 17.34 -12.53
C VAL A 98 14.26 16.24 -11.54
N GLY A 99 13.31 15.36 -11.91
CA GLY A 99 12.86 14.27 -11.03
C GLY A 99 13.99 13.30 -10.65
N LEU A 100 14.82 12.87 -11.62
CA LEU A 100 15.99 12.02 -11.32
C LEU A 100 17.04 12.75 -10.47
N ALA A 101 17.26 14.05 -10.70
CA ALA A 101 18.17 14.84 -9.89
C ALA A 101 17.67 15.00 -8.45
N VAL A 102 16.36 15.20 -8.24
CA VAL A 102 15.73 15.23 -6.92
C VAL A 102 15.91 13.88 -6.21
N ILE A 103 15.60 12.77 -6.88
CA ILE A 103 15.81 11.43 -6.31
C ILE A 103 17.28 11.23 -5.89
N SER A 104 18.22 11.58 -6.78
CA SER A 104 19.65 11.41 -6.52
C SER A 104 20.19 12.35 -5.44
N ALA A 105 19.51 13.48 -5.19
CA ALA A 105 19.89 14.44 -4.16
C ALA A 105 19.35 14.07 -2.77
N LEU A 106 18.23 13.35 -2.71
CA LEU A 106 17.55 13.00 -1.46
C LEU A 106 17.87 11.58 -0.96
N ALA A 107 18.12 10.63 -1.86
CA ALA A 107 18.49 9.26 -1.47
C ALA A 107 20.01 9.14 -1.30
N ASP A 108 20.46 8.38 -0.29
CA ASP A 108 21.90 8.09 -0.09
C ASP A 108 22.47 7.25 -1.23
N ARG A 109 21.64 6.35 -1.79
CA ARG A 109 21.93 5.63 -3.02
C ARG A 109 20.70 5.61 -3.91
N ALA A 110 20.90 5.84 -5.20
CA ALA A 110 19.87 5.70 -6.23
C ALA A 110 20.43 4.95 -7.44
N GLU A 111 19.74 3.89 -7.86
CA GLU A 111 20.02 3.14 -9.09
C GLU A 111 18.82 3.21 -10.02
N PHE A 112 19.07 3.54 -11.29
CA PHE A 112 18.05 3.60 -12.33
C PHE A 112 18.35 2.49 -13.34
N LEU A 113 17.45 1.50 -13.43
CA LEU A 113 17.66 0.26 -14.15
C LEU A 113 16.52 0.03 -15.16
N SER A 114 16.83 -0.72 -16.22
CA SER A 114 15.79 -1.30 -17.07
C SER A 114 15.34 -2.61 -16.44
N ALA A 115 14.04 -2.77 -16.23
CA ALA A 115 13.51 -3.98 -15.59
C ALA A 115 13.63 -5.21 -16.53
N PRO A 116 13.93 -6.42 -16.01
CA PRO A 116 14.14 -7.62 -16.83
C PRO A 116 12.93 -8.04 -17.68
N ASP A 117 11.72 -7.71 -17.23
CA ASP A 117 10.43 -8.00 -17.90
C ASP A 117 9.91 -6.81 -18.72
N GLY A 118 10.72 -5.76 -18.91
CA GLY A 118 10.33 -4.50 -19.53
C GLY A 118 9.95 -3.43 -18.50
N GLY A 119 10.05 -2.16 -18.87
CA GLY A 119 9.84 -1.02 -17.98
C GLY A 119 11.09 -0.49 -17.29
N THR A 120 10.90 0.38 -16.30
CA THR A 120 11.96 1.00 -15.49
C THR A 120 11.89 0.48 -14.06
N GLU A 121 13.04 0.34 -13.41
CA GLU A 121 13.16 0.05 -11.99
C GLU A 121 14.07 1.09 -11.34
N VAL A 122 13.55 1.83 -10.37
CA VAL A 122 14.30 2.79 -9.55
C VAL A 122 14.49 2.17 -8.18
N ARG A 123 15.74 1.99 -7.76
CA ARG A 123 16.09 1.52 -6.42
C ARG A 123 16.67 2.68 -5.63
N MET A 124 16.18 2.90 -4.42
CA MET A 124 16.65 3.94 -3.51
C MET A 124 17.00 3.30 -2.17
N THR A 125 18.08 3.76 -1.56
CA THR A 125 18.43 3.41 -0.17
C THR A 125 18.58 4.70 0.63
N PHE A 126 18.01 4.68 1.83
CA PHE A 126 18.15 5.74 2.83
C PHE A 126 18.86 5.12 4.05
N ASP A 127 20.16 5.39 4.15
CA ASP A 127 21.11 4.91 5.16
C ASP A 127 20.94 5.76 6.44
N HIS A 128 19.82 5.67 7.15
CA HIS A 128 19.66 6.38 8.42
C HIS A 128 19.23 5.48 9.57
N GLN A 129 19.78 5.77 10.76
CA GLN A 129 19.43 5.09 11.99
C GLN A 129 17.95 5.31 12.27
N LEU A 130 17.12 4.32 11.97
CA LEU A 130 15.84 4.15 12.64
C LEU A 130 16.15 4.21 14.14
N VAL A 131 15.45 5.06 14.89
CA VAL A 131 15.68 5.20 16.33
C VAL A 131 15.61 3.81 16.95
N ALA A 132 16.78 3.27 17.29
CA ALA A 132 16.90 1.90 17.74
C ALA A 132 16.14 1.75 19.05
N ALA A 133 15.36 0.67 19.18
CA ALA A 133 15.14 0.10 20.50
C ALA A 133 16.53 -0.22 21.10
N PRO A 134 16.77 0.05 22.39
CA PRO A 134 18.13 0.03 22.93
C PRO A 134 18.73 -1.38 22.90
N GLY A 135 19.79 -1.57 22.10
CA GLY A 135 20.81 -2.60 22.31
C GLY A 135 21.34 -3.35 21.07
N GLY A 136 22.62 -3.10 20.72
CA GLY A 136 23.49 -4.06 20.00
C GLY A 136 24.38 -3.46 18.90
N PRO A 137 25.72 -3.57 18.96
CA PRO A 137 26.62 -3.02 17.93
C PRO A 137 27.08 -4.07 16.91
N GLY A 138 27.32 -3.64 15.66
CA GLY A 138 28.30 -4.28 14.76
C GLY A 138 28.02 -4.27 13.25
N ALA A 139 28.57 -3.27 12.56
CA ALA A 139 29.24 -3.20 11.23
C ALA A 139 29.08 -4.29 10.13
N PRO A 140 29.31 -3.94 8.84
CA PRO A 140 28.47 -4.32 7.71
C PRO A 140 28.97 -5.54 6.92
N ALA A 141 28.06 -6.17 6.17
CA ALA A 141 28.40 -7.14 5.14
C ALA A 141 27.59 -6.88 3.86
N ARG A 142 28.31 -6.50 2.79
CA ARG A 142 27.81 -6.42 1.41
C ARG A 142 26.92 -7.62 1.08
N ALA A 143 25.64 -7.37 0.82
CA ALA A 143 24.76 -8.31 0.13
C ALA A 143 24.44 -7.77 -1.26
N THR A 144 25.29 -8.09 -2.23
CA THR A 144 24.83 -8.22 -3.61
C THR A 144 24.05 -9.53 -3.68
N GLN A 145 22.76 -9.48 -3.34
CA GLN A 145 21.87 -10.61 -3.55
C GLN A 145 20.62 -10.12 -4.27
N SER A 146 20.63 -10.45 -5.57
CA SER A 146 19.51 -10.94 -6.35
C SER A 146 18.13 -10.66 -5.77
N ALA A 147 17.31 -9.94 -6.54
CA ALA A 147 15.85 -9.95 -6.47
C ALA A 147 15.30 -11.37 -6.72
N ALA A 148 15.64 -12.31 -5.83
CA ALA A 148 15.17 -13.69 -5.83
C ALA A 148 13.91 -13.75 -4.97
N GLU A 149 12.79 -13.81 -5.68
CA GLU A 149 11.59 -14.59 -5.38
C GLU A 149 11.07 -14.55 -3.93
N LEU A 150 9.90 -13.94 -3.76
CA LEU A 150 9.04 -14.19 -2.61
C LEU A 150 8.11 -15.36 -2.97
N PRO A 151 8.29 -16.59 -2.45
CA PRO A 151 7.19 -17.54 -2.37
C PRO A 151 6.84 -17.85 -0.91
N GLU A 152 5.86 -17.11 -0.40
CA GLU A 152 4.65 -17.69 0.18
C GLU A 152 3.54 -16.98 -0.58
N GLU A 153 2.97 -17.62 -1.59
CA GLU A 153 1.93 -17.03 -2.44
C GLU A 153 0.74 -16.68 -1.56
N LEU A 154 0.59 -15.38 -1.25
CA LEU A 154 -0.66 -14.88 -0.73
C LEU A 154 -1.73 -15.12 -1.81
N PRO A 155 -2.99 -15.36 -1.41
CA PRO A 155 -4.09 -15.40 -2.35
C PRO A 155 -4.09 -14.13 -3.21
N SER A 156 -4.30 -14.29 -4.51
CA SER A 156 -4.33 -13.16 -5.45
C SER A 156 -5.46 -12.21 -5.07
N LEU A 157 -5.10 -10.99 -4.69
CA LEU A 157 -6.05 -9.92 -4.41
C LEU A 157 -6.17 -9.00 -5.64
N ALA A 158 -7.36 -8.45 -5.87
CA ALA A 158 -7.63 -7.51 -6.96
C ALA A 158 -8.29 -6.24 -6.43
N GLY A 159 -7.87 -5.09 -6.96
CA GLY A 159 -8.39 -3.77 -6.64
C GLY A 159 -7.54 -2.67 -7.25
N ASP A 160 -7.95 -1.41 -7.06
CA ASP A 160 -7.18 -0.23 -7.50
C ASP A 160 -5.85 -0.09 -6.74
N VAL A 161 -5.86 -0.55 -5.49
CA VAL A 161 -4.68 -0.61 -4.62
C VAL A 161 -4.62 -1.98 -3.97
N VAL A 162 -3.54 -2.71 -4.20
CA VAL A 162 -3.26 -3.97 -3.50
C VAL A 162 -2.01 -3.76 -2.64
N VAL A 163 -2.11 -4.05 -1.35
CA VAL A 163 -1.01 -3.94 -0.40
C VAL A 163 -0.72 -5.30 0.19
N THR A 164 0.52 -5.74 0.08
CA THR A 164 1.05 -6.87 0.84
C THR A 164 2.03 -6.32 1.87
N LEU A 165 1.92 -6.76 3.12
CA LEU A 165 2.80 -6.27 4.18
C LEU A 165 3.15 -7.33 5.22
N SER A 166 4.25 -7.08 5.91
CA SER A 166 4.66 -7.74 7.14
C SER A 166 5.45 -6.74 8.01
N PRO A 167 5.32 -6.74 9.35
CA PRO A 167 4.36 -7.54 10.13
C PRO A 167 2.92 -7.01 10.05
N VAL A 168 1.95 -7.89 10.32
CA VAL A 168 0.49 -7.60 10.28
C VAL A 168 0.07 -6.33 11.06
N VAL A 169 0.81 -5.95 12.10
CA VAL A 169 0.54 -4.71 12.87
C VAL A 169 0.55 -3.45 12.00
N LEU A 170 1.24 -3.45 10.85
CA LEU A 170 1.26 -2.33 9.93
C LEU A 170 -0.06 -2.12 9.17
N VAL A 171 -0.99 -3.09 9.16
CA VAL A 171 -2.32 -2.93 8.54
C VAL A 171 -3.03 -1.69 9.07
N ALA A 172 -3.00 -1.46 10.39
CA ALA A 172 -3.63 -0.30 11.02
C ALA A 172 -3.07 1.04 10.50
N SER A 173 -1.78 1.08 10.18
CA SER A 173 -1.11 2.28 9.69
C SER A 173 -1.46 2.62 8.23
N LEU A 174 -1.78 1.60 7.42
CA LEU A 174 -1.97 1.73 5.97
C LEU A 174 -3.45 1.71 5.56
N LEU A 175 -4.22 0.72 6.01
CA LEU A 175 -5.58 0.44 5.54
C LEU A 175 -6.48 1.68 5.66
N GLY A 176 -6.57 2.26 6.86
CA GLY A 176 -7.42 3.42 7.10
C GLY A 176 -7.00 4.65 6.30
N ARG A 177 -5.70 4.86 6.06
CA ARG A 177 -5.20 6.00 5.29
C ARG A 177 -5.51 5.87 3.81
N LEU A 178 -5.19 4.71 3.23
CA LEU A 178 -5.45 4.43 1.83
C LEU A 178 -6.95 4.43 1.54
N ALA A 179 -7.75 3.79 2.40
CA ALA A 179 -9.20 3.80 2.25
C ALA A 179 -9.77 5.23 2.28
N ARG A 180 -9.29 6.10 3.18
CA ARG A 180 -9.73 7.51 3.21
C ARG A 180 -9.26 8.30 2.00
N THR A 181 -8.03 8.08 1.53
CA THR A 181 -7.53 8.72 0.31
C THR A 181 -8.40 8.35 -0.90
N LEU A 182 -8.77 7.07 -1.04
CA LEU A 182 -9.66 6.61 -2.11
C LEU A 182 -11.11 7.10 -1.93
N ALA A 183 -11.63 7.11 -0.70
CA ALA A 183 -12.97 7.63 -0.39
C ALA A 183 -13.14 9.10 -0.82
N ALA A 184 -12.07 9.90 -0.68
CA ALA A 184 -12.05 11.29 -1.10
C ALA A 184 -12.19 11.43 -2.62
N SER A 185 -11.45 10.63 -3.38
CA SER A 185 -11.57 10.56 -4.84
C SER A 185 -12.91 9.95 -5.29
N ALA A 186 -13.51 9.09 -4.47
CA ALA A 186 -14.79 8.44 -4.71
C ALA A 186 -16.02 9.27 -4.30
N HIS A 187 -15.85 10.53 -3.89
CA HIS A 187 -16.94 11.45 -3.54
C HIS A 187 -17.81 10.99 -2.35
N PHE A 188 -17.20 10.35 -1.35
CA PHE A 188 -17.90 9.99 -0.12
C PHE A 188 -18.28 11.24 0.68
N SER A 189 -19.40 11.14 1.40
CA SER A 189 -19.85 12.15 2.33
C SER A 189 -19.19 12.02 3.70
N LEU A 190 -19.18 13.13 4.46
CA LEU A 190 -18.52 13.19 5.79
C LEU A 190 -19.01 12.13 6.78
N ASP A 191 -20.30 11.76 6.74
CA ASP A 191 -20.81 10.71 7.63
C ASP A 191 -20.21 9.35 7.26
N ARG A 192 -20.17 9.01 5.97
CA ARG A 192 -19.57 7.74 5.49
C ARG A 192 -18.06 7.72 5.66
N PHE A 193 -17.41 8.88 5.65
CA PHE A 193 -16.01 8.99 6.07
C PHE A 193 -15.79 8.62 7.54
N SER A 194 -16.73 8.98 8.43
CA SER A 194 -16.65 8.65 9.85
C SER A 194 -16.86 7.15 10.07
N ASP A 195 -17.82 6.55 9.36
CA ASP A 195 -18.03 5.09 9.36
C ASP A 195 -16.78 4.35 8.87
N LEU A 196 -16.13 4.87 7.80
CA LEU A 196 -14.93 4.27 7.23
C LEU A 196 -13.77 4.22 8.24
N TYR A 197 -13.64 5.22 9.12
CA TYR A 197 -12.64 5.19 10.19
C TYR A 197 -12.85 4.01 11.13
N LEU A 198 -14.10 3.83 11.59
CA LEU A 198 -14.47 2.74 12.49
C LEU A 198 -14.35 1.37 11.83
N VAL A 199 -14.74 1.25 10.55
CA VAL A 199 -14.61 0.00 9.79
C VAL A 199 -13.14 -0.35 9.59
N ALA A 200 -12.31 0.59 9.12
CA ALA A 200 -10.90 0.32 8.89
C ALA A 200 -10.15 -0.08 10.18
N ASP A 201 -10.46 0.56 11.30
CA ASP A 201 -9.88 0.23 12.61
C ASP A 201 -10.30 -1.16 13.09
N ALA A 202 -11.60 -1.47 13.01
CA ALA A 202 -12.12 -2.78 13.39
C ALA A 202 -11.55 -3.91 12.51
N VAL A 203 -11.40 -3.68 11.20
CA VAL A 203 -10.76 -4.62 10.27
C VAL A 203 -9.28 -4.82 10.61
N ALA A 204 -8.55 -3.72 10.85
CA ALA A 204 -7.13 -3.80 11.20
C ALA A 204 -6.90 -4.54 12.54
N ALA A 205 -7.71 -4.24 13.55
CA ALA A 205 -7.67 -4.93 14.85
C ALA A 205 -7.98 -6.42 14.70
N HIS A 206 -8.98 -6.77 13.88
CA HIS A 206 -9.29 -8.16 13.58
C HIS A 206 -8.12 -8.87 12.91
N ALA A 207 -7.56 -8.28 11.85
CA ALA A 207 -6.43 -8.83 11.11
C ALA A 207 -5.23 -9.16 12.01
N GLN A 208 -4.90 -8.30 12.98
CA GLN A 208 -3.82 -8.53 13.94
C GLN A 208 -4.00 -9.81 14.78
N THR A 209 -5.25 -10.19 15.05
CA THR A 209 -5.57 -11.38 15.86
C THR A 209 -5.88 -12.62 15.02
N ALA A 210 -6.25 -12.43 13.76
CA ALA A 210 -6.81 -13.46 12.90
C ALA A 210 -5.92 -13.83 11.72
N ALA A 211 -4.83 -13.11 11.43
CA ALA A 211 -3.92 -13.48 10.36
C ALA A 211 -3.35 -14.90 10.55
N THR A 212 -3.13 -15.62 9.44
CA THR A 212 -2.54 -16.97 9.48
C THR A 212 -1.04 -16.97 9.76
N GLY A 213 -0.35 -15.86 9.49
CA GLY A 213 1.09 -15.69 9.65
C GLY A 213 1.52 -14.24 9.83
N ALA A 214 2.82 -13.98 9.64
CA ALA A 214 3.39 -12.64 9.80
C ALA A 214 3.09 -11.70 8.61
N ARG A 215 2.72 -12.27 7.45
CA ARG A 215 2.40 -11.55 6.23
C ARG A 215 0.89 -11.56 6.00
N ILE A 216 0.36 -10.44 5.52
CA ILE A 216 -1.05 -10.29 5.14
C ILE A 216 -1.16 -9.35 3.93
N GLY A 217 -2.19 -9.54 3.12
CA GLY A 217 -2.56 -8.65 2.04
C GLY A 217 -3.91 -7.98 2.29
N PHE A 218 -4.10 -6.78 1.77
CA PHE A 218 -5.42 -6.21 1.56
C PHE A 218 -5.50 -5.50 0.22
N ALA A 219 -6.69 -5.45 -0.36
CA ALA A 219 -7.00 -4.71 -1.57
C ALA A 219 -8.15 -3.74 -1.34
N ILE A 220 -8.09 -2.61 -2.03
CA ILE A 220 -9.14 -1.61 -2.05
C ILE A 220 -9.51 -1.35 -3.51
N ALA A 221 -10.77 -1.59 -3.86
CA ALA A 221 -11.35 -1.13 -5.12
C ALA A 221 -12.30 0.04 -4.83
N SER A 222 -12.28 1.03 -5.71
CA SER A 222 -13.06 2.26 -5.59
C SER A 222 -13.87 2.50 -6.86
N ALA A 223 -15.11 2.91 -6.65
CA ALA A 223 -15.98 3.42 -7.69
C ALA A 223 -16.70 4.66 -7.14
N GLU A 224 -17.46 5.35 -7.99
CA GLU A 224 -18.25 6.49 -7.53
C GLU A 224 -19.12 6.07 -6.34
N ARG A 225 -18.77 6.62 -5.16
CA ARG A 225 -19.51 6.45 -3.91
C ARG A 225 -19.61 5.00 -3.43
N ARG A 226 -18.65 4.16 -3.84
CA ARG A 226 -18.49 2.78 -3.40
C ARG A 226 -17.02 2.46 -3.14
N LEU A 227 -16.77 1.77 -2.04
CA LEU A 227 -15.47 1.20 -1.70
C LEU A 227 -15.64 -0.27 -1.35
N GLU A 228 -14.76 -1.09 -1.89
CA GLU A 228 -14.68 -2.52 -1.59
C GLU A 228 -13.31 -2.80 -0.95
N LEU A 229 -13.33 -3.47 0.19
CA LEU A 229 -12.14 -3.82 0.96
C LEU A 229 -12.07 -5.34 1.07
N THR A 230 -10.95 -5.92 0.65
CA THR A 230 -10.68 -7.36 0.81
C THR A 230 -9.40 -7.52 1.61
N ILE A 231 -9.37 -8.37 2.63
CA ILE A 231 -8.18 -8.59 3.48
C ILE A 231 -8.00 -10.06 3.85
N GLY A 232 -6.77 -10.53 3.83
CA GLY A 232 -6.38 -11.87 4.25
C GLY A 232 -4.97 -12.26 3.78
N PRO A 233 -4.52 -13.50 4.01
CA PRO A 233 -5.27 -14.63 4.53
C PRO A 233 -5.53 -14.51 6.04
N LEU A 234 -6.74 -14.87 6.45
CA LEU A 234 -7.18 -14.98 7.83
C LEU A 234 -7.43 -16.45 8.20
N GLN A 235 -7.40 -16.75 9.49
CA GLN A 235 -7.72 -18.05 10.04
C GLN A 235 -9.17 -18.42 9.71
N VAL A 236 -9.41 -19.67 9.32
CA VAL A 236 -10.76 -20.15 8.97
C VAL A 236 -11.74 -19.92 10.12
N ASN A 237 -12.93 -19.42 9.78
CA ASN A 237 -14.01 -19.01 10.68
C ASN A 237 -13.74 -17.75 11.51
N SER A 238 -12.65 -17.03 11.30
CA SER A 238 -12.37 -15.78 12.02
C SER A 238 -13.37 -14.66 11.70
N GLY A 239 -13.79 -14.51 10.44
CA GLY A 239 -14.73 -13.51 9.96
C GLY A 239 -16.15 -13.71 10.49
N THR A 240 -16.51 -14.93 10.91
CA THR A 240 -17.79 -15.17 11.61
C THR A 240 -17.88 -14.41 12.93
N LYS A 241 -16.74 -14.14 13.59
CA LYS A 241 -16.68 -13.30 14.80
C LYS A 241 -17.05 -11.84 14.52
N LEU A 242 -16.88 -11.39 13.28
CA LEU A 242 -17.30 -10.07 12.82
C LEU A 242 -18.75 -10.05 12.33
N GLY A 243 -19.50 -11.16 12.47
CA GLY A 243 -20.88 -11.23 12.04
C GLY A 243 -21.06 -11.46 10.52
N ALA A 244 -19.99 -11.78 9.80
CA ALA A 244 -20.09 -12.18 8.39
C ALA A 244 -20.94 -13.46 8.28
N GLY A 245 -21.98 -13.44 7.45
CA GLY A 245 -22.90 -14.56 7.27
C GLY A 245 -23.81 -14.88 8.48
N ALA A 246 -23.88 -14.02 9.50
CA ALA A 246 -24.76 -14.25 10.65
C ALA A 246 -26.25 -14.14 10.26
N PRO A 247 -27.13 -15.05 10.72
CA PRO A 247 -28.57 -14.93 10.51
C PRO A 247 -29.09 -13.62 11.14
N THR A 248 -30.13 -13.04 10.55
CA THR A 248 -30.67 -11.70 10.87
C THR A 248 -31.11 -11.50 12.33
N ASP A 249 -31.21 -12.58 13.10
CA ASP A 249 -31.75 -12.62 14.46
C ASP A 249 -30.65 -12.61 15.55
N ARG A 250 -29.37 -12.54 15.19
CA ARG A 250 -28.26 -12.32 16.16
C ARG A 250 -27.88 -10.85 16.27
N PRO A 251 -27.34 -10.41 17.43
CA PRO A 251 -26.78 -9.07 17.56
C PRO A 251 -25.71 -8.87 16.48
N ARG A 252 -25.94 -7.91 15.58
CA ARG A 252 -24.95 -7.55 14.56
C ARG A 252 -23.72 -7.00 15.25
N SER A 253 -22.54 -7.41 14.79
CA SER A 253 -21.30 -6.75 15.22
C SER A 253 -21.37 -5.26 14.84
N PRO A 254 -20.67 -4.36 15.54
CA PRO A 254 -20.61 -2.95 15.15
C PRO A 254 -20.16 -2.76 13.70
N LEU A 255 -19.27 -3.63 13.21
CA LEU A 255 -18.78 -3.62 11.83
C LEU A 255 -19.88 -3.98 10.83
N ALA A 256 -20.73 -4.96 11.15
CA ALA A 256 -21.89 -5.35 10.34
C ALA A 256 -23.04 -4.31 10.35
N LEU A 257 -22.95 -3.28 11.20
CA LEU A 257 -23.86 -2.12 11.18
C LEU A 257 -23.35 -0.98 10.28
N LEU A 258 -22.03 -0.90 10.07
CA LEU A 258 -21.38 0.19 9.34
C LEU A 258 -21.11 -0.14 7.87
N ALA A 259 -20.79 -1.40 7.57
CA ALA A 259 -20.65 -1.92 6.21
C ALA A 259 -22.01 -2.23 5.59
N ASP A 260 -22.17 -1.96 4.28
CA ASP A 260 -23.37 -2.36 3.53
C ASP A 260 -23.38 -3.86 3.26
N GLU A 261 -22.20 -4.43 2.98
CA GLU A 261 -22.02 -5.86 2.74
C GLU A 261 -20.78 -6.35 3.51
N LEU A 262 -20.88 -7.55 4.06
CA LEU A 262 -19.82 -8.22 4.80
C LEU A 262 -19.89 -9.72 4.49
N SER A 263 -18.87 -10.23 3.82
CA SER A 263 -18.78 -11.64 3.43
C SER A 263 -17.39 -12.20 3.71
N VAL A 264 -17.31 -13.53 3.70
CA VAL A 264 -16.07 -14.27 3.88
C VAL A 264 -15.96 -15.26 2.72
N GLU A 265 -14.80 -15.28 2.09
CA GLU A 265 -14.48 -16.18 0.99
C GLU A 265 -13.37 -17.15 1.43
N PRO A 266 -13.61 -18.48 1.47
CA PRO A 266 -12.56 -19.44 1.81
C PRO A 266 -11.56 -19.57 0.65
N VAL A 267 -10.26 -19.47 0.94
CA VAL A 267 -9.18 -19.57 -0.06
C VAL A 267 -8.01 -20.35 0.53
N ASP A 268 -7.61 -21.45 -0.11
CA ASP A 268 -6.41 -22.25 0.19
C ASP A 268 -6.19 -22.58 1.67
N GLY A 269 -7.25 -23.03 2.37
CA GLY A 269 -7.17 -23.39 3.80
C GLY A 269 -7.14 -22.19 4.75
N SER A 270 -7.38 -20.99 4.22
CA SER A 270 -7.58 -19.73 4.93
C SER A 270 -8.89 -19.08 4.47
N GLU A 271 -9.13 -17.84 4.87
CA GLU A 271 -10.25 -17.06 4.36
C GLU A 271 -9.88 -15.60 4.09
N LEU A 272 -10.60 -14.99 3.15
CA LEU A 272 -10.59 -13.56 2.87
C LEU A 272 -11.84 -12.92 3.47
N LEU A 273 -11.66 -11.82 4.17
CA LEU A 273 -12.76 -10.97 4.62
C LEU A 273 -13.01 -9.90 3.55
N HIS A 274 -14.25 -9.83 3.08
CA HIS A 274 -14.68 -8.84 2.09
C HIS A 274 -15.75 -7.91 2.68
N LEU A 275 -15.57 -6.61 2.48
CA LEU A 275 -16.45 -5.55 2.97
C LEU A 275 -16.78 -4.57 1.86
N VAL A 276 -18.01 -4.10 1.85
CA VAL A 276 -18.46 -3.04 0.93
C VAL A 276 -19.04 -1.88 1.73
N LEU A 277 -18.60 -0.66 1.39
CA LEU A 277 -19.21 0.58 1.85
C LEU A 277 -19.77 1.35 0.65
N ILE A 278 -21.05 1.71 0.71
CA ILE A 278 -21.77 2.50 -0.29
C ILE A 278 -22.25 3.79 0.37
N ASP A 279 -22.00 4.93 -0.27
CA ASP A 279 -22.63 6.19 0.10
C ASP A 279 -23.91 6.40 -0.71
N ARG A 280 -25.06 6.33 -0.03
CA ARG A 280 -26.40 6.39 -0.65
C ARG A 280 -27.07 7.76 -0.62
N ARG A 281 -26.41 8.83 -0.18
CA ARG A 281 -26.99 10.19 -0.27
C ARG A 281 -27.48 10.50 -1.70
N PRO A 282 -28.57 11.24 -1.92
CA PRO A 282 -28.90 11.66 -3.27
C PRO A 282 -27.79 12.56 -3.83
N SER A 283 -27.36 12.34 -5.07
CA SER A 283 -26.53 13.30 -5.80
C SER A 283 -27.26 14.64 -5.75
N ARG A 284 -26.59 15.72 -5.29
CA ARG A 284 -27.17 17.07 -5.42
C ARG A 284 -27.27 17.37 -6.90
N THR A 285 -28.42 17.09 -7.51
CA THR A 285 -28.74 17.55 -8.85
C THR A 285 -28.59 19.07 -8.83
N SER A 286 -27.81 19.58 -9.77
CA SER A 286 -27.62 21.00 -10.05
C SER A 286 -28.97 21.73 -10.04
N ALA A 287 -29.14 22.63 -9.08
CA ALA A 287 -30.17 23.67 -9.11
C ALA A 287 -29.58 24.91 -9.77
#